data_AF-A0AAW9NWG1-F1
#
_entry.id   AF-A0AAW9NWG1-F1
#
_cell.length_a   1.000
_cell.length_b   1.000
_cell.length_c   1.000
_cell.angle_alpha   90.00
_cell.angle_beta   90.00
_cell.angle_gamma   90.00
#
_symmetry.space_group_name_H-M   'P 1'
#
loop_
_entity.id
_entity.type
_entity.pdbx_description
1 polymer ?
#
loop_
_entity_poly.entity_id
_entity_poly.type
_entity_poly.pdbx_seq_one_letter_code
_entity_poly.pdbx_strand_id
1 'polypeptide(L)'
;MNNLIFWLPYVVLLIHTIEEVPSFSKWATRHFAPMSTYKHVIIQIGMILLLLVISYKASTSGYHGVWVILAAAFQLHIGINAIFHVVTTIMYKEYSPGLLTAATLSFPSTIFFFNQIHLENRLTMIELTVSLIIGTIIGISAIATLFLKPNNK
;
A
#
# COMPACT_ATOMS: atom_id res chain seq x y z
N MET A 1 -19.00 17.63 -5.69
CA MET A 1 -18.71 16.17 -5.68
C MET A 1 -17.62 15.93 -4.66
N ASN A 2 -17.75 14.89 -3.83
CA ASN A 2 -16.86 14.68 -2.70
C ASN A 2 -15.60 13.93 -3.17
N ASN A 3 -14.43 14.60 -3.20
CA ASN A 3 -13.15 14.00 -3.61
C ASN A 3 -12.40 13.35 -2.43
N LEU A 4 -13.06 13.18 -1.27
CA LEU A 4 -12.46 12.60 -0.07
C LEU A 4 -12.00 11.15 -0.26
N ILE A 5 -12.53 10.42 -1.25
CA ILE A 5 -12.11 9.05 -1.55
C ILE A 5 -10.60 8.94 -1.82
N PHE A 6 -9.97 9.99 -2.36
CA PHE A 6 -8.54 10.00 -2.64
C PHE A 6 -7.65 10.14 -1.41
N TRP A 7 -8.23 10.44 -0.24
CA TRP A 7 -7.51 10.40 1.05
C TRP A 7 -7.50 9.01 1.69
N LEU A 8 -8.36 8.10 1.23
CA LEU A 8 -8.46 6.74 1.77
C LEU A 8 -7.13 5.97 1.71
N PRO A 9 -6.37 5.94 0.59
CA PRO A 9 -5.08 5.25 0.54
C PRO A 9 -4.10 5.79 1.58
N TYR A 10 -4.04 7.12 1.75
CA TYR A 10 -3.14 7.77 2.71
C TYR A 10 -3.46 7.40 4.15
N VAL A 11 -4.74 7.52 4.54
CA VAL A 11 -5.18 7.21 5.92
C VAL A 11 -4.93 5.73 6.24
N VAL A 12 -5.24 4.84 5.31
CA VAL A 12 -5.05 3.40 5.49
C VAL A 12 -3.56 3.06 5.62
N LEU A 13 -2.70 3.61 4.76
CA LEU A 13 -1.25 3.39 4.86
C LEU A 13 -0.69 3.91 6.18
N LEU A 14 -1.16 5.08 6.64
CA LEU A 14 -0.70 5.66 7.90
C LEU A 14 -1.05 4.77 9.09
N ILE A 15 -2.30 4.30 9.18
CA ILE A 15 -2.75 3.41 10.26
C ILE A 15 -2.02 2.06 10.19
N HIS A 16 -1.88 1.49 8.99
CA HIS A 16 -1.14 0.26 8.78
C HIS A 16 0.33 0.38 9.22
N THR A 17 0.98 1.48 8.87
CA THR A 17 2.36 1.76 9.29
C THR A 17 2.49 1.82 10.81
N ILE A 18 1.52 2.44 11.51
CA ILE A 18 1.52 2.50 12.97
C ILE A 18 1.48 1.10 13.60
N GLU A 19 0.75 0.16 12.98
CA GLU A 19 0.73 -1.24 13.41
C GLU A 19 2.07 -1.95 13.16
N GLU A 20 2.70 -1.73 12.00
CA GLU A 20 3.91 -2.43 11.59
C GLU A 20 5.16 -1.98 12.36
N VAL A 21 5.38 -0.68 12.51
CA VAL A 21 6.64 -0.07 13.00
C VAL A 21 7.19 -0.72 14.29
N PRO A 22 6.36 -1.07 15.30
CA PRO A 22 6.85 -1.69 16.53
C PRO A 22 7.55 -3.04 16.35
N SER A 23 7.15 -3.85 15.36
CA SER A 23 7.55 -5.27 15.32
C SER A 23 7.82 -5.87 13.94
N PHE A 24 7.42 -5.21 12.85
CA PHE A 24 7.55 -5.75 11.50
C PHE A 24 9.00 -6.09 11.14
N SER A 25 9.97 -5.22 11.40
CA SER A 25 11.37 -5.49 11.04
C SER A 25 11.97 -6.71 11.77
N LYS A 26 11.58 -6.93 13.03
CA LYS A 26 11.99 -8.12 13.80
C LYS A 26 11.34 -9.38 13.23
N TRP A 27 10.06 -9.32 12.90
CA TRP A 27 9.34 -10.42 12.27
C TRP A 27 9.89 -10.73 10.88
N ALA A 28 10.08 -9.72 10.04
CA ALA A 28 10.62 -9.85 8.69
C ALA A 28 12.02 -10.47 8.69
N THR A 29 12.88 -10.11 9.66
CA THR A 29 14.23 -10.68 9.78
C THR A 29 14.22 -12.17 10.16
N ARG A 30 13.15 -12.68 10.81
CA ARG A 30 13.03 -14.12 11.12
C ARG A 30 12.66 -14.96 9.88
N HIS A 31 11.96 -14.36 8.92
CA HIS A 31 11.34 -15.07 7.79
C HIS A 31 11.93 -14.73 6.43
N PHE A 32 12.63 -13.61 6.30
CA PHE A 32 13.19 -13.07 5.05
C PHE A 32 14.63 -12.55 5.24
N ALA A 33 15.13 -11.72 4.32
CA ALA A 33 16.45 -11.11 4.48
C ALA A 33 16.46 -10.12 5.66
N PRO A 34 17.60 -9.94 6.35
CA PRO A 34 17.69 -9.04 7.48
C PRO A 34 17.23 -7.62 7.17
N MET A 35 16.34 -7.08 8.01
CA MET A 35 15.79 -5.74 7.89
C MET A 35 15.98 -4.98 9.21
N SER A 36 16.67 -3.85 9.15
CA SER A 36 16.75 -2.94 10.30
C SER A 36 15.47 -2.12 10.45
N THR A 37 15.09 -1.85 11.70
CA THR A 37 13.97 -0.94 12.01
C THR A 37 14.18 0.44 11.41
N TYR A 38 15.41 0.96 11.43
CA TYR A 38 15.74 2.24 10.81
C TYR A 38 15.42 2.26 9.30
N LYS A 39 15.88 1.25 8.55
CA LYS A 39 15.61 1.14 7.11
C LYS A 39 14.12 1.07 6.84
N HIS A 40 13.39 0.27 7.60
CA HIS A 40 11.93 0.13 7.48
C HIS A 40 11.22 1.47 7.72
N VAL A 41 11.54 2.17 8.82
CA VAL A 41 10.92 3.46 9.16
C VAL A 41 11.19 4.52 8.09
N ILE A 42 12.42 4.61 7.57
CA ILE A 42 12.76 5.58 6.51
C ILE A 42 11.95 5.31 5.23
N ILE A 43 11.81 4.04 4.84
CA ILE A 43 10.98 3.65 3.69
C ILE A 43 9.53 4.05 3.92
N GLN A 44 8.97 3.76 5.11
CA GLN A 44 7.59 4.09 5.41
C GLN A 44 7.32 5.60 5.46
N ILE A 45 8.23 6.39 6.03
CA ILE A 45 8.12 7.86 6.00
C ILE A 45 8.10 8.37 4.56
N GLY A 46 8.99 7.87 3.70
CA GLY A 46 9.02 8.23 2.29
C GLY A 46 7.70 7.90 1.57
N MET A 47 7.17 6.70 1.80
CA MET A 47 5.89 6.25 1.22
C MET A 47 4.71 7.09 1.72
N ILE A 48 4.66 7.41 3.02
CA ILE A 48 3.61 8.26 3.62
C ILE A 48 3.63 9.67 3.02
N LEU A 49 4.81 10.29 2.89
CA LEU A 49 4.94 11.64 2.33
C LEU A 49 4.61 11.67 0.83
N LEU A 50 5.04 10.66 0.08
CA LEU A 50 4.68 10.53 -1.33
C LEU A 50 3.16 10.37 -1.49
N LEU A 51 2.55 9.48 -0.71
CA LEU A 51 1.12 9.23 -0.79
C LEU A 51 0.30 10.43 -0.31
N LEU A 52 0.80 11.22 0.65
CA LEU A 52 0.20 12.50 1.04
C LEU A 52 0.08 13.44 -0.16
N VAL A 53 1.16 13.60 -0.93
CA VAL A 53 1.16 14.47 -2.12
C VAL A 53 0.22 13.93 -3.19
N ILE A 54 0.24 12.62 -3.44
CA ILE A 54 -0.64 11.96 -4.42
C ILE A 54 -2.10 12.16 -4.02
N SER A 55 -2.46 11.88 -2.76
CA SER A 55 -3.82 12.04 -2.24
C SER A 55 -4.29 13.48 -2.33
N TYR A 56 -3.46 14.45 -1.95
CA TYR A 56 -3.78 15.86 -2.08
C TYR A 56 -4.06 16.23 -3.55
N LYS A 57 -3.13 15.93 -4.45
CA LYS A 57 -3.27 16.28 -5.87
C LYS A 57 -4.45 15.56 -6.53
N ALA A 58 -4.65 14.28 -6.26
CA ALA A 58 -5.80 13.51 -6.75
C ALA A 58 -7.12 14.07 -6.21
N SER A 59 -7.16 14.51 -4.95
CA SER A 59 -8.35 15.14 -4.37
C SER A 59 -8.68 16.50 -5.00
N THR A 60 -7.67 17.23 -5.49
CA THR A 60 -7.89 18.49 -6.23
C THR A 60 -8.35 18.24 -7.68
N SER A 61 -7.82 17.21 -8.34
CA SER A 61 -8.21 16.86 -9.72
C SER A 61 -9.58 16.17 -9.77
N GLY A 62 -9.84 15.23 -8.86
CA GLY A 62 -11.09 14.49 -8.73
C GLY A 62 -11.35 13.44 -9.81
N TYR A 63 -10.88 13.64 -11.03
CA TYR A 63 -11.16 12.80 -12.20
C TYR A 63 -9.96 12.77 -13.13
N HIS A 64 -9.67 11.60 -13.68
CA HIS A 64 -8.69 11.37 -14.73
C HIS A 64 -7.26 11.90 -14.40
N GLY A 65 -6.32 11.59 -15.28
CA GLY A 65 -4.96 12.10 -15.20
C GLY A 65 -4.08 11.43 -14.15
N VAL A 66 -2.82 11.82 -14.18
CA VAL A 66 -1.72 11.11 -13.50
C VAL A 66 -1.93 10.94 -12.00
N TRP A 67 -2.50 11.93 -11.30
CA TRP A 67 -2.66 11.87 -9.86
C TRP A 67 -3.73 10.89 -9.43
N VAL A 68 -4.85 10.82 -10.15
CA VAL A 68 -5.92 9.84 -9.90
C VAL A 68 -5.43 8.42 -10.22
N ILE A 69 -4.66 8.27 -11.30
CA ILE A 69 -4.00 7.01 -11.66
C ILE A 69 -3.06 6.54 -10.54
N LEU A 70 -2.20 7.43 -10.04
CA LEU A 70 -1.27 7.10 -8.97
C LEU A 70 -2.01 6.77 -7.66
N ALA A 71 -3.08 7.50 -7.32
CA ALA A 71 -3.88 7.18 -6.13
C ALA A 71 -4.49 5.78 -6.21
N ALA A 72 -5.04 5.40 -7.37
CA ALA A 72 -5.58 4.06 -7.61
C ALA A 72 -4.48 2.98 -7.61
N ALA A 73 -3.32 3.27 -8.20
CA ALA A 73 -2.17 2.37 -8.17
C ALA A 73 -1.70 2.09 -6.74
N PHE A 74 -1.58 3.12 -5.90
CA PHE A 74 -1.21 2.95 -4.49
C PHE A 74 -2.27 2.21 -3.69
N GLN A 75 -3.57 2.42 -3.96
CA GLN A 75 -4.62 1.63 -3.32
C GLN A 75 -4.53 0.14 -3.67
N LEU A 76 -4.19 -0.20 -4.91
CA LEU A 76 -3.96 -1.60 -5.28
C LEU A 76 -2.72 -2.15 -4.57
N HIS A 77 -1.62 -1.39 -4.51
CA HIS A 77 -0.43 -1.77 -3.76
C HIS A 77 -0.77 -2.10 -2.30
N ILE A 78 -1.58 -1.28 -1.63
CA ILE A 78 -2.08 -1.53 -0.27
C ILE A 78 -2.88 -2.84 -0.19
N GLY A 79 -3.73 -3.11 -1.19
CA GLY A 79 -4.49 -4.37 -1.26
C GLY A 79 -3.61 -5.60 -1.45
N ILE A 80 -2.58 -5.51 -2.30
CA ILE A 80 -1.58 -6.58 -2.50
C ILE A 80 -0.79 -6.82 -1.21
N ASN A 81 -0.38 -5.75 -0.53
CA ASN A 81 0.30 -5.85 0.75
C ASN A 81 -0.61 -6.50 1.81
N ALA A 82 -1.91 -6.18 1.84
CA ALA A 82 -2.86 -6.84 2.72
C ALA A 82 -2.92 -8.37 2.50
N ILE A 83 -2.97 -8.80 1.22
CA ILE A 83 -2.91 -10.22 0.86
C ILE A 83 -1.60 -10.84 1.36
N PHE A 84 -0.47 -10.15 1.21
CA PHE A 84 0.83 -10.62 1.73
C PHE A 84 0.79 -10.89 3.24
N HIS A 85 0.26 -9.99 4.07
CA HIS A 85 0.18 -10.22 5.51
C HIS A 85 -0.72 -11.40 5.89
N VAL A 86 -1.86 -11.54 5.21
CA VAL A 86 -2.79 -12.66 5.43
C VAL A 86 -2.11 -13.98 5.05
N VAL A 87 -1.53 -14.06 3.85
CA VAL A 87 -0.87 -15.26 3.35
C VAL A 87 0.33 -15.66 4.21
N THR A 88 1.20 -14.70 4.57
CA THR A 88 2.37 -14.99 5.39
C THR A 88 1.99 -15.39 6.82
N THR A 89 0.92 -14.84 7.38
CA THR A 89 0.40 -15.28 8.68
C THR A 89 -0.02 -16.75 8.62
N ILE A 90 -0.77 -17.14 7.58
CA ILE A 90 -1.22 -18.52 7.40
C ILE A 90 -0.02 -19.45 7.18
N MET A 91 0.91 -19.04 6.31
CA MET A 91 2.07 -19.84 5.92
C MET A 91 3.04 -20.08 7.08
N TYR A 92 3.36 -19.03 7.85
CA TYR A 92 4.30 -19.12 8.97
C TYR A 92 3.61 -19.51 10.29
N LYS A 93 2.27 -19.58 10.32
CA LYS A 93 1.47 -19.84 11.53
C LYS A 93 1.85 -18.90 12.68
N GLU A 94 2.22 -17.67 12.33
CA GLU A 94 2.67 -16.63 13.25
C GLU A 94 2.03 -15.31 12.81
N TYR A 95 1.62 -14.49 13.77
CA TYR A 95 1.10 -13.16 13.48
C TYR A 95 2.12 -12.33 12.69
N SER A 96 1.78 -11.95 11.46
CA SER A 96 2.52 -10.93 10.71
C SER A 96 2.11 -9.54 11.21
N PRO A 97 3.02 -8.71 11.73
CA PRO A 97 2.72 -7.31 12.04
C PRO A 97 2.20 -6.61 10.79
N GLY A 98 1.02 -6.00 10.86
CA GLY A 98 0.26 -5.51 9.71
C GLY A 98 -0.99 -6.34 9.39
N LEU A 99 -1.15 -7.55 9.97
CA LEU A 99 -2.30 -8.42 9.70
C LEU A 99 -3.63 -7.81 10.15
N LEU A 100 -3.67 -7.15 11.31
CA LEU A 100 -4.92 -6.62 11.84
C LEU A 100 -5.50 -5.59 10.89
N THR A 101 -4.70 -4.60 10.52
CA THR A 101 -5.08 -3.56 9.55
C THR A 101 -5.21 -4.12 8.14
N ALA A 102 -4.42 -5.13 7.74
CA ALA A 102 -4.59 -5.81 6.46
C ALA A 102 -6.02 -6.37 6.29
N ALA A 103 -6.48 -7.14 7.27
CA ALA A 103 -7.79 -7.80 7.23
C ALA A 103 -8.96 -6.84 7.46
N THR A 104 -8.80 -5.85 8.34
CA THR A 104 -9.91 -4.99 8.77
C THR A 104 -10.00 -3.66 8.02
N LEU A 105 -8.90 -3.18 7.44
CA LEU A 105 -8.83 -1.87 6.78
C LEU A 105 -8.32 -1.97 5.34
N SER A 106 -7.11 -2.45 5.12
CA SER A 106 -6.45 -2.41 3.81
C SER A 106 -7.22 -3.18 2.74
N PHE A 107 -7.61 -4.43 3.01
CA PHE A 107 -8.35 -5.22 2.04
C PHE A 107 -9.78 -4.68 1.79
N PRO A 108 -10.61 -4.40 2.81
CA PRO A 108 -11.93 -3.80 2.61
C PRO A 108 -11.88 -2.43 1.92
N SER A 109 -10.92 -1.57 2.30
CA SER A 109 -10.77 -0.24 1.70
C SER A 109 -10.36 -0.30 0.23
N THR A 110 -9.55 -1.28 -0.19
CA THR A 110 -9.20 -1.47 -1.60
C THR A 110 -10.44 -1.84 -2.42
N ILE A 111 -11.28 -2.76 -1.93
CA ILE A 111 -12.54 -3.12 -2.60
C ILE A 111 -13.44 -1.88 -2.69
N PHE A 112 -13.65 -1.19 -1.56
CA PHE A 112 -14.50 0.00 -1.50
C PHE A 112 -14.01 1.10 -2.44
N PHE A 113 -12.71 1.40 -2.46
CA PHE A 113 -12.12 2.42 -3.32
C PHE A 113 -12.36 2.13 -4.80
N PHE A 114 -12.05 0.92 -5.27
CA PHE A 114 -12.23 0.59 -6.68
C PHE A 114 -13.71 0.54 -7.07
N ASN A 115 -14.60 0.15 -6.15
CA ASN A 115 -16.04 0.27 -6.36
C ASN A 115 -16.47 1.73 -6.55
N GLN A 116 -16.00 2.66 -5.71
CA GLN A 116 -16.31 4.09 -5.87
C GLN A 116 -15.71 4.68 -7.16
N ILE A 117 -14.47 4.32 -7.50
CA ILE A 117 -13.83 4.75 -8.76
C ILE A 117 -14.66 4.30 -9.97
N HIS A 118 -15.18 3.08 -9.95
CA HIS A 118 -16.01 2.54 -11.00
C HIS A 118 -17.38 3.22 -11.08
N LEU A 119 -18.12 3.26 -9.96
CA LEU A 119 -19.47 3.84 -9.90
C LEU A 119 -19.50 5.31 -10.32
N GLU A 120 -18.44 6.05 -9.99
CA GLU A 120 -18.34 7.48 -10.27
C GLU A 120 -17.59 7.80 -11.56
N ASN A 121 -17.14 6.79 -12.33
CA ASN A 121 -16.36 6.94 -13.57
C ASN A 121 -15.13 7.86 -13.40
N ARG A 122 -14.41 7.70 -12.28
CA ARG A 122 -13.28 8.55 -11.90
C ARG A 122 -12.05 8.36 -12.78
N LEU A 123 -11.94 7.20 -13.42
CA LEU A 123 -10.90 6.81 -14.37
C LEU A 123 -11.54 6.26 -15.64
N THR A 124 -10.93 6.52 -16.79
CA THR A 124 -11.23 5.76 -18.00
C THR A 124 -10.73 4.31 -17.88
N MET A 125 -11.18 3.42 -18.76
CA MET A 125 -10.71 2.02 -18.79
C MET A 125 -9.19 1.90 -19.02
N ILE A 126 -8.62 2.79 -19.84
CA ILE A 126 -7.16 2.82 -20.08
C ILE A 126 -6.45 3.23 -18.80
N GLU A 127 -6.88 4.32 -18.16
CA GLU A 127 -6.26 4.81 -16.94
C GLU A 127 -6.40 3.83 -15.77
N LEU A 128 -7.55 3.14 -15.65
CA LEU A 128 -7.74 2.06 -14.70
C LEU A 128 -6.75 0.93 -14.96
N THR A 129 -6.63 0.47 -16.20
CA THR A 129 -5.67 -0.60 -16.59
C THR A 129 -4.24 -0.20 -16.24
N VAL A 130 -3.83 1.03 -16.58
CA VAL A 130 -2.52 1.58 -16.22
C VAL A 130 -2.33 1.61 -14.71
N SER A 131 -3.35 2.04 -13.96
CA SER A 131 -3.30 2.07 -12.49
C SER A 131 -3.09 0.67 -11.90
N LEU A 132 -3.79 -0.34 -12.43
CA LEU A 132 -3.66 -1.73 -11.99
C LEU A 132 -2.26 -2.30 -12.27
N ILE A 133 -1.70 -2.01 -13.45
CA ILE A 133 -0.34 -2.43 -13.81
C ILE A 133 0.68 -1.78 -12.89
N ILE A 134 0.64 -0.45 -12.74
CA ILE A 134 1.58 0.28 -11.88
C ILE A 134 1.43 -0.17 -10.42
N GLY A 135 0.20 -0.31 -9.91
CA GLY A 135 -0.05 -0.75 -8.55
C GLY A 135 0.48 -2.16 -8.28
N THR A 136 0.35 -3.06 -9.26
CA THR A 136 0.92 -4.42 -9.18
C THR A 136 2.44 -4.38 -9.15
N ILE A 137 3.07 -3.57 -10.00
CA ILE A 137 4.53 -3.39 -10.01
C ILE A 137 5.01 -2.87 -8.65
N ILE A 138 4.37 -1.81 -8.11
CA ILE A 138 4.73 -1.26 -6.79
C ILE A 138 4.54 -2.31 -5.69
N GLY A 139 3.40 -3.02 -5.69
CA GLY A 139 3.10 -4.14 -4.78
C GLY A 139 4.20 -5.21 -4.76
N ILE A 140 4.49 -5.78 -5.93
CA ILE A 140 5.48 -6.83 -6.07
C ILE A 140 6.88 -6.31 -5.73
N SER A 141 7.26 -5.11 -6.19
CA SER A 141 8.56 -4.52 -5.88
C SER A 141 8.75 -4.31 -4.38
N ALA A 142 7.74 -3.81 -3.67
CA ALA A 142 7.78 -3.64 -2.22
C ALA A 142 8.02 -4.97 -1.50
N ILE A 143 7.28 -6.01 -1.87
CA ILE A 143 7.46 -7.36 -1.31
C ILE A 143 8.84 -7.93 -1.67
N ALA A 144 9.29 -7.74 -2.91
CA ALA A 144 10.58 -8.21 -3.39
C ALA A 144 11.75 -7.62 -2.58
N THR A 145 11.61 -6.40 -2.04
CA THR A 145 12.65 -5.81 -1.18
C THR A 145 12.96 -6.62 0.08
N LEU A 146 12.02 -7.45 0.56
CA LEU A 146 12.22 -8.35 1.70
C LEU A 146 13.24 -9.45 1.41
N PHE A 147 13.48 -9.77 0.14
CA PHE A 147 14.40 -10.82 -0.27
C PHE A 147 15.80 -10.28 -0.63
N LEU A 148 15.97 -8.95 -0.64
CA LEU A 148 17.25 -8.32 -0.98
C LEU A 148 18.18 -8.32 0.22
N LYS A 149 19.33 -9.01 0.10
CA LYS A 149 20.38 -9.00 1.12
C LYS A 149 21.05 -7.62 1.19
N PRO A 150 21.41 -7.12 2.39
CA PRO A 150 22.28 -5.96 2.52
C PRO A 150 23.61 -6.23 1.79
N ASN A 151 24.06 -5.29 0.96
CA ASN A 151 25.42 -5.34 0.42
C ASN A 151 26.39 -5.03 1.57
N ASN A 152 27.07 -6.05 2.07
CA ASN A 152 28.21 -5.89 2.98
C ASN A 152 29.40 -5.39 2.14
N LYS A 153 29.51 -4.08 1.96
CA LYS A 153 30.77 -3.42 1.61
C LYS A 153 31.32 -2.74 2.84
#